data_AF-A0A9W8G779-F1
#
_entry.id   AF-A0A9W8G779-F1
#
_cell.length_a   1.000
_cell.length_b   1.000
_cell.length_c   1.000
_cell.angle_alpha   90.00
_cell.angle_beta   90.00
_cell.angle_gamma   90.00
#
_symmetry.space_group_name_H-M   'P 1'
#
loop_
_entity.id
_entity.type
_entity.pdbx_description
1 polymer ?
#
loop_
_entity_poly.entity_id
_entity_poly.type
_entity_poly.pdbx_seq_one_letter_code
_entity_poly.pdbx_strand_id
1 'polypeptide(L)'
;MTGSNLKQRKQASPSSPISEPRKEGKISAKNGRNPRSSWWKIVARIVVTLAGLNICLSYLITETALWGYQNKWTNWRNYVPRQQRAFTQQELAKYDGSNPELPLLLAVEGDVYDVTDGRGFYGPGSAYNIFVGRDASRAFGTNCLSRKDHLTHDTRGLTQGELAGIKGWHSFFDNHQRYVKVGTVELDPIDPAAPIPPPCDDAAPKPRAK
;
A
#
# COMPACT_ATOMS: atom_id res chain seq x y z
N MET A 1 -16.24 -105.01 51.99
CA MET A 1 -15.27 -105.37 53.05
C MET A 1 -13.89 -105.40 52.43
N THR A 2 -12.96 -104.56 52.93
CA THR A 2 -11.48 -104.75 53.01
C THR A 2 -10.76 -105.31 51.77
N GLY A 3 -9.84 -104.65 51.06
CA GLY A 3 -8.81 -103.68 51.45
C GLY A 3 -7.43 -104.37 51.50
N SER A 4 -6.53 -104.12 50.54
CA SER A 4 -5.07 -104.37 50.63
C SER A 4 -4.38 -104.03 49.29
N ASN A 5 -3.73 -102.86 49.09
CA ASN A 5 -2.38 -102.41 49.48
C ASN A 5 -1.19 -102.97 48.61
N LEU A 6 -0.64 -102.06 47.79
CA LEU A 6 0.79 -101.77 47.51
C LEU A 6 1.79 -102.89 47.17
N LYS A 7 2.45 -102.77 46.00
CA LYS A 7 3.93 -102.89 45.92
C LYS A 7 4.56 -102.10 44.75
N GLN A 8 5.40 -101.14 45.10
CA GLN A 8 6.34 -100.40 44.25
C GLN A 8 7.58 -101.24 43.90
N ARG A 9 8.24 -100.98 42.76
CA ARG A 9 9.60 -100.38 42.67
C ARG A 9 10.20 -100.31 41.24
N LYS A 10 10.81 -99.13 40.95
CA LYS A 10 12.09 -98.84 40.23
C LYS A 10 12.15 -99.19 38.71
N GLN A 11 12.76 -98.40 37.81
CA GLN A 11 13.93 -97.50 37.86
C GLN A 11 13.92 -96.53 36.64
N ALA A 12 14.88 -95.59 36.57
CA ALA A 12 14.81 -94.29 35.87
C ALA A 12 15.71 -94.12 34.61
N SER A 13 15.30 -93.16 33.73
CA SER A 13 16.05 -92.20 32.85
C SER A 13 16.97 -92.71 31.70
N PRO A 14 17.43 -91.88 30.72
CA PRO A 14 17.31 -90.41 30.46
C PRO A 14 16.86 -90.02 29.01
N SER A 15 16.44 -88.80 28.67
CA SER A 15 17.33 -87.70 28.22
C SER A 15 16.55 -86.46 27.70
N SER A 16 16.97 -85.27 28.17
CA SER A 16 17.09 -83.98 27.45
C SER A 16 15.87 -83.07 27.15
N PRO A 17 16.08 -81.72 27.07
CA PRO A 17 15.28 -80.75 27.84
C PRO A 17 14.75 -79.52 27.05
N ILE A 18 14.17 -78.53 27.78
CA ILE A 18 13.99 -77.08 27.44
C ILE A 18 12.77 -76.76 26.53
N SER A 19 11.80 -75.89 26.90
CA SER A 19 11.93 -74.44 27.12
C SER A 19 10.64 -73.78 27.68
N GLU A 20 10.84 -72.66 28.37
CA GLU A 20 9.91 -71.72 29.00
C GLU A 20 8.91 -71.00 28.04
N PRO A 21 7.82 -70.39 28.56
CA PRO A 21 6.89 -69.62 27.74
C PRO A 21 7.47 -68.24 27.35
N ARG A 22 7.52 -67.98 26.04
CA ARG A 22 7.98 -66.72 25.44
C ARG A 22 6.97 -65.59 25.69
N LYS A 23 7.44 -64.50 26.32
CA LYS A 23 6.70 -63.24 26.49
C LYS A 23 6.37 -62.62 25.12
N GLU A 24 5.10 -62.31 24.89
CA GLU A 24 4.64 -61.50 23.75
C GLU A 24 5.22 -60.08 23.88
N GLY A 25 6.17 -59.77 22.98
CA GLY A 25 6.64 -58.41 22.79
C GLY A 25 5.55 -57.57 22.13
N LYS A 26 5.11 -56.51 22.82
CA LYS A 26 4.26 -55.45 22.26
C LYS A 26 4.91 -54.90 20.98
N ILE A 27 4.32 -55.21 19.83
CA ILE A 27 4.65 -54.54 18.58
C ILE A 27 4.11 -53.11 18.69
N SER A 28 5.07 -52.20 18.80
CA SER A 28 4.92 -50.75 18.79
C SER A 28 3.90 -50.27 17.75
N ALA A 29 2.86 -49.59 18.23
CA ALA A 29 1.91 -48.85 17.41
C ALA A 29 2.64 -47.69 16.70
N LYS A 30 3.11 -47.93 15.47
CA LYS A 30 3.64 -46.86 14.61
C LYS A 30 2.51 -46.07 13.96
N ASN A 31 2.11 -45.02 14.69
CA ASN A 31 1.88 -43.67 14.20
C ASN A 31 1.05 -43.51 12.90
N GLY A 32 -0.27 -43.43 13.05
CA GLY A 32 -1.20 -43.00 12.00
C GLY A 32 -1.01 -41.52 11.65
N ARG A 33 -0.04 -41.21 10.79
CA ARG A 33 0.08 -39.88 10.18
C ARG A 33 -0.94 -39.74 9.06
N ASN A 34 -1.97 -38.91 9.29
CA ASN A 34 -2.95 -38.53 8.28
C ASN A 34 -2.26 -37.92 7.03
N PRO A 35 -2.32 -38.55 5.85
CA PRO A 35 -1.61 -38.10 4.65
C PRO A 35 -2.10 -36.73 4.16
N ARG A 36 -3.38 -36.40 4.39
CA ARG A 36 -3.97 -35.07 4.13
C ARG A 36 -3.27 -33.93 4.88
N SER A 37 -2.84 -34.17 6.13
CA SER A 37 -2.09 -33.15 6.91
C SER A 37 -0.66 -32.97 6.42
N SER A 38 -0.09 -34.00 5.79
CA SER A 38 1.28 -33.99 5.27
C SER A 38 1.35 -33.27 3.92
N TRP A 39 0.38 -33.53 3.03
CA TRP A 39 0.33 -32.87 1.72
C TRP A 39 0.07 -31.37 1.85
N TRP A 40 -0.86 -30.95 2.71
CA TRP A 40 -1.08 -29.52 2.97
C TRP A 40 0.16 -28.83 3.54
N LYS A 41 0.96 -29.50 4.37
CA LYS A 41 2.25 -28.97 4.84
C LYS A 41 3.26 -28.79 3.70
N ILE A 42 3.29 -29.70 2.73
CA ILE A 42 4.16 -29.58 1.54
C ILE A 42 3.70 -28.42 0.68
N VAL A 43 2.40 -28.33 0.39
CA VAL A 43 1.80 -27.22 -0.37
C VAL A 43 2.06 -25.89 0.33
N ALA A 44 1.83 -25.79 1.63
CA ALA A 44 2.10 -24.58 2.41
C ALA A 44 3.59 -24.18 2.37
N ARG A 45 4.52 -25.14 2.47
CA ARG A 45 5.96 -24.88 2.32
C ARG A 45 6.30 -24.35 0.94
N ILE A 46 5.77 -24.96 -0.12
CA ILE A 46 6.01 -24.50 -1.49
C ILE A 46 5.45 -23.07 -1.67
N VAL A 47 4.23 -22.80 -1.21
CA VAL A 47 3.62 -21.47 -1.31
C VAL A 47 4.42 -20.42 -0.54
N VAL A 48 4.85 -20.71 0.69
CA VAL A 48 5.67 -19.78 1.48
C VAL A 48 7.03 -19.53 0.83
N THR A 49 7.69 -20.57 0.32
CA THR A 49 8.97 -20.41 -0.39
C THR A 49 8.80 -19.62 -1.67
N LEU A 50 7.77 -19.90 -2.48
CA LEU A 50 7.49 -19.15 -3.71
C LEU A 50 7.11 -17.70 -3.42
N ALA A 51 6.31 -17.44 -2.38
CA ALA A 51 5.99 -16.08 -1.94
C ALA A 51 7.24 -15.34 -1.45
N GLY A 52 8.10 -15.98 -0.65
CA GLY A 52 9.37 -15.41 -0.20
C GLY A 52 10.34 -15.13 -1.35
N LEU A 53 10.43 -16.04 -2.32
CA LEU A 53 11.21 -15.83 -3.55
C LEU A 53 10.62 -14.72 -4.41
N ASN A 54 9.29 -14.60 -4.51
CA ASN A 54 8.63 -13.51 -5.23
C ASN A 54 8.90 -12.15 -4.57
N ILE A 55 8.85 -12.08 -3.23
CA ILE A 55 9.19 -10.88 -2.46
C ILE A 55 10.67 -10.54 -2.61
N CYS A 56 11.57 -11.51 -2.53
CA CYS A 56 13.00 -11.31 -2.71
C CYS A 56 13.33 -10.82 -4.13
N LEU A 57 12.73 -11.45 -5.14
CA LEU A 57 12.87 -11.04 -6.54
C LEU A 57 12.31 -9.63 -6.76
N SER A 58 11.15 -9.33 -6.19
CA SER A 58 10.58 -7.98 -6.19
C SER A 58 11.53 -6.97 -5.56
N TYR A 59 12.13 -7.30 -4.41
CA TYR A 59 13.06 -6.41 -3.71
C TYR A 59 14.35 -6.18 -4.50
N LEU A 60 14.88 -7.20 -5.18
CA LEU A 60 16.06 -7.07 -6.05
C LEU A 60 15.80 -6.19 -7.28
N ILE A 61 14.57 -6.16 -7.81
CA ILE A 61 14.23 -5.40 -9.02
C ILE A 61 13.70 -4.00 -8.68
N THR A 62 12.80 -3.90 -7.71
CA THR A 62 12.00 -2.71 -7.44
C THR A 62 12.29 -2.06 -6.09
N GLU A 63 13.20 -2.63 -5.28
CA GLU A 63 13.44 -2.24 -3.87
C GLU A 63 12.17 -2.23 -3.00
N THR A 64 11.10 -2.91 -3.45
CA THR A 64 9.83 -3.01 -2.73
C THR A 64 9.41 -4.47 -2.61
N ALA A 65 8.66 -4.79 -1.54
CA ALA A 65 8.27 -6.17 -1.24
C ALA A 65 7.09 -6.69 -2.08
N LEU A 66 6.33 -5.81 -2.73
CA LEU A 66 5.05 -6.14 -3.39
C LEU A 66 4.99 -5.58 -4.82
N TRP A 67 6.06 -5.64 -5.60
CA TRP A 67 6.11 -5.15 -7.00
C TRP A 67 5.71 -3.69 -7.17
N GLY A 68 6.07 -2.84 -6.21
CA GLY A 68 5.63 -1.46 -6.19
C GLY A 68 4.11 -1.32 -6.12
N TYR A 69 3.39 -2.32 -5.59
CA TYR A 69 1.96 -2.22 -5.36
C TYR A 69 1.70 -1.17 -4.31
N GLN A 70 1.13 -0.08 -4.78
CA GLN A 70 1.16 1.22 -4.13
C GLN A 70 -0.29 1.68 -4.09
N ASN A 71 -1.00 1.36 -2.99
CA ASN A 71 -2.40 1.72 -2.77
C ASN A 71 -2.60 2.56 -1.49
N LYS A 72 -3.82 3.10 -1.29
CA LYS A 72 -4.16 3.91 -0.10
C LYS A 72 -4.01 3.19 1.24
N TRP A 73 -4.04 1.85 1.25
CA TRP A 73 -3.94 1.03 2.45
C TRP A 73 -2.48 0.70 2.80
N THR A 74 -1.60 0.67 1.81
CA THR A 74 -0.16 0.43 2.00
C THR A 74 0.59 1.68 2.41
N ASN A 75 0.06 2.88 2.12
CA ASN A 75 0.67 4.12 2.56
C ASN A 75 0.28 4.45 4.01
N TRP A 76 1.08 3.96 4.97
CA TRP A 76 0.86 4.21 6.40
C TRP A 76 0.84 5.70 6.76
N ARG A 77 1.50 6.57 5.97
CA ARG A 77 1.58 8.02 6.22
C ARG A 77 0.22 8.72 6.16
N ASN A 78 -0.76 8.14 5.47
CA ASN A 78 -2.12 8.67 5.38
C ASN A 78 -2.94 8.42 6.66
N TYR A 79 -2.51 7.47 7.51
CA TYR A 79 -3.19 7.13 8.77
C TYR A 79 -2.58 7.83 10.00
N VAL A 80 -1.47 8.55 9.81
CA VAL A 80 -0.86 9.34 10.89
C VAL A 80 -1.59 10.68 10.97
N PRO A 81 -2.25 10.99 12.10
CA PRO A 81 -2.89 12.29 12.26
C PRO A 81 -1.81 13.38 12.22
N ARG A 82 -1.91 14.29 11.25
CA ARG A 82 -1.04 15.46 11.15
C ARG A 82 -1.82 16.70 11.55
N GLN A 83 -1.13 17.64 12.18
CA GLN A 83 -1.70 18.96 12.41
C GLN A 83 -1.90 19.65 11.06
N GLN A 84 -3.16 19.88 10.71
CA GLN A 84 -3.52 20.67 9.55
C GLN A 84 -3.46 22.15 9.93
N ARG A 85 -2.78 22.94 9.10
CA ARG A 85 -2.61 24.39 9.29
C ARG A 85 -3.52 25.16 8.35
N ALA A 86 -4.11 26.25 8.83
CA ALA A 86 -4.75 27.23 7.96
C ALA A 86 -3.67 28.19 7.42
N PHE A 87 -3.63 28.36 6.11
CA PHE A 87 -2.73 29.29 5.42
C PHE A 87 -3.53 30.46 4.86
N THR A 88 -2.96 31.65 4.89
CA THR A 88 -3.46 32.74 4.02
C THR A 88 -2.85 32.60 2.62
N GLN A 89 -3.46 33.19 1.59
CA GLN A 89 -2.88 33.18 0.24
C GLN A 89 -1.49 33.83 0.19
N GLN A 90 -1.28 34.92 0.93
CA GLN A 90 0.01 35.61 1.01
C GLN A 90 1.09 34.77 1.70
N GLU A 91 0.68 33.96 2.67
CA GLU A 91 1.56 33.03 3.35
C GLU A 91 1.90 31.84 2.46
N LEU A 92 0.90 31.26 1.77
CA LEU A 92 1.10 30.19 0.82
C LEU A 92 2.06 30.60 -0.30
N ALA A 93 1.99 31.85 -0.77
CA ALA A 93 2.87 32.41 -1.80
C ALA A 93 4.37 32.34 -1.48
N LYS A 94 4.75 32.20 -0.20
CA LYS A 94 6.16 32.05 0.20
C LYS A 94 6.74 30.66 -0.10
N TYR A 95 5.88 29.68 -0.39
CA TYR A 95 6.22 28.28 -0.63
C TYR A 95 6.25 27.94 -2.14
N ASP A 96 6.73 28.89 -2.95
CA ASP A 96 6.86 28.77 -4.41
C ASP A 96 8.18 28.12 -4.88
N GLY A 97 9.08 27.81 -3.94
CA GLY A 97 10.39 27.25 -4.20
C GLY A 97 11.51 28.27 -4.39
N SER A 98 11.23 29.57 -4.30
CA SER A 98 12.25 30.63 -4.31
C SER A 98 13.25 30.48 -3.17
N ASN A 99 12.77 30.09 -1.98
CA ASN A 99 13.62 29.72 -0.86
C ASN A 99 13.83 28.18 -0.84
N PRO A 100 15.08 27.69 -1.01
CA PRO A 100 15.37 26.26 -1.01
C PRO A 100 15.14 25.58 0.37
N GLU A 101 15.14 26.34 1.46
CA GLU A 101 14.89 25.83 2.81
C GLU A 101 13.41 25.55 3.09
N LEU A 102 12.52 26.13 2.29
CA LEU A 102 11.08 25.95 2.43
C LEU A 102 10.58 24.76 1.59
N PRO A 103 9.52 24.07 2.05
CA PRO A 103 8.84 23.08 1.24
C PRO A 103 8.12 23.73 0.06
N LEU A 104 7.81 22.93 -0.95
CA LEU A 104 6.97 23.32 -2.07
C LEU A 104 5.52 22.99 -1.71
N LEU A 105 4.67 24.00 -1.61
CA LEU A 105 3.26 23.81 -1.30
C LEU A 105 2.41 24.23 -2.50
N LEU A 106 1.36 23.48 -2.81
CA LEU A 106 0.33 23.88 -3.78
C LEU A 106 -1.06 23.65 -3.20
N ALA A 107 -2.06 24.37 -3.70
CA ALA A 107 -3.45 24.19 -3.29
C ALA A 107 -4.37 23.82 -4.46
N VAL A 108 -5.33 22.95 -4.16
CA VAL A 108 -6.43 22.52 -5.06
C VAL A 108 -7.71 22.42 -4.23
N GLU A 109 -8.78 23.05 -4.69
CA GLU A 109 -10.05 23.25 -3.97
C GLU A 109 -9.86 23.75 -2.53
N GLY A 110 -8.88 24.64 -2.30
CA GLY A 110 -8.55 25.16 -0.98
C GLY A 110 -7.77 24.21 -0.07
N ASP A 111 -7.52 22.96 -0.46
CA ASP A 111 -6.68 22.03 0.28
C ASP A 111 -5.21 22.19 -0.11
N VAL A 112 -4.32 22.29 0.88
CA VAL A 112 -2.88 22.54 0.69
C VAL A 112 -2.11 21.23 0.81
N TYR A 113 -1.31 20.93 -0.20
CA TYR A 113 -0.48 19.73 -0.30
C TYR A 113 1.01 20.09 -0.34
N ASP A 114 1.82 19.36 0.42
CA ASP A 114 3.27 19.38 0.32
C ASP A 114 3.69 18.49 -0.86
N VAL A 115 4.30 19.11 -1.86
CA VAL A 115 4.80 18.47 -3.08
C VAL A 115 6.32 18.50 -3.18
N THR A 116 7.02 18.68 -2.06
CA THR A 116 8.49 18.75 -2.01
C THR A 116 9.16 17.50 -2.56
N ASP A 117 8.61 16.32 -2.32
CA ASP A 117 9.08 15.05 -2.93
C ASP A 117 8.98 15.06 -4.47
N GLY A 118 8.16 15.94 -5.02
CA GLY A 118 7.98 16.20 -6.44
C GLY A 118 8.83 17.35 -6.97
N ARG A 119 9.92 17.76 -6.31
CA ARG A 119 10.75 18.92 -6.69
C ARG A 119 11.24 18.90 -8.15
N GLY A 120 11.43 17.73 -8.77
CA GLY A 120 11.75 17.65 -10.20
C GLY A 120 10.62 18.16 -11.13
N PHE A 121 9.37 18.08 -10.68
CA PHE A 121 8.19 18.55 -11.41
C PHE A 121 7.74 19.94 -10.98
N TYR A 122 7.88 20.30 -9.70
CA TYR A 122 7.34 21.54 -9.12
C TYR A 122 8.39 22.55 -8.64
N GLY A 123 9.67 22.18 -8.64
CA GLY A 123 10.76 23.05 -8.18
C GLY A 123 11.14 24.13 -9.20
N PRO A 124 11.97 25.11 -8.79
CA PRO A 124 12.35 26.22 -9.67
C PRO A 124 12.87 25.75 -11.05
N GLY A 125 12.33 26.35 -12.11
CA GLY A 125 12.70 26.04 -13.50
C GLY A 125 11.97 24.84 -14.13
N SER A 126 11.13 24.12 -13.37
CA SER A 126 10.29 23.05 -13.91
C SER A 126 9.00 23.58 -14.55
N ALA A 127 8.37 22.77 -15.42
CA ALA A 127 7.14 23.15 -16.11
C ALA A 127 5.95 23.41 -15.17
N TYR A 128 5.87 22.70 -14.04
CA TYR A 128 4.74 22.79 -13.10
C TYR A 128 5.03 23.69 -11.89
N ASN A 129 6.17 24.39 -11.85
CA ASN A 129 6.51 25.31 -10.77
C ASN A 129 5.48 26.45 -10.63
N ILE A 130 4.81 26.83 -11.70
CA ILE A 130 3.79 27.89 -11.67
C ILE A 130 2.60 27.59 -10.74
N PHE A 131 2.40 26.32 -10.36
CA PHE A 131 1.29 25.90 -9.50
C PHE A 131 1.61 25.98 -8.00
N VAL A 132 2.88 26.05 -7.62
CA VAL A 132 3.24 26.16 -6.22
C VAL A 132 3.07 27.58 -5.69
N GLY A 133 2.88 27.68 -4.39
CA GLY A 133 2.61 28.90 -3.65
C GLY A 133 1.21 29.50 -3.85
N ARG A 134 0.26 28.75 -4.42
CA ARG A 134 -1.10 29.28 -4.68
C ARG A 134 -2.13 28.16 -4.82
N ASP A 135 -3.39 28.57 -4.86
CA ASP A 135 -4.46 27.71 -5.35
C ASP A 135 -4.54 27.83 -6.89
N ALA A 136 -4.36 26.70 -7.57
CA ALA A 136 -4.39 26.60 -9.02
C ALA A 136 -5.55 25.72 -9.53
N SER A 137 -6.64 25.62 -8.76
CA SER A 137 -7.79 24.77 -9.08
C SER A 137 -8.29 24.95 -10.51
N ARG A 138 -8.46 26.19 -10.97
CA ARG A 138 -8.94 26.46 -12.32
C ARG A 138 -8.01 25.86 -13.38
N ALA A 139 -6.70 26.07 -13.25
CA ALA A 139 -5.70 25.53 -14.18
C ALA A 139 -5.73 24.01 -14.28
N PHE A 140 -5.97 23.30 -13.16
CA PHE A 140 -6.12 21.84 -13.15
C PHE A 140 -7.37 21.37 -13.89
N GLY A 141 -8.49 22.07 -13.74
CA GLY A 141 -9.74 21.77 -14.43
C GLY A 141 -9.66 22.04 -15.94
N THR A 142 -9.16 23.22 -16.31
CA THR A 142 -9.05 23.67 -17.71
C THR A 142 -7.81 23.13 -18.43
N ASN A 143 -6.92 22.43 -17.72
CA ASN A 143 -5.61 21.98 -18.21
C ASN A 143 -4.76 23.15 -18.78
N CYS A 144 -4.90 24.32 -18.18
CA CYS A 144 -4.26 25.54 -18.68
C CYS A 144 -2.98 25.83 -17.88
N LEU A 145 -1.88 25.23 -18.34
CA LEU A 145 -0.63 25.16 -17.57
C LEU A 145 0.38 26.26 -17.91
N SER A 146 -0.03 27.29 -18.64
CA SER A 146 0.87 28.34 -19.13
C SER A 146 0.37 29.75 -18.84
N ARG A 147 -0.94 29.91 -18.60
CA ARG A 147 -1.55 31.23 -18.45
C ARG A 147 -1.78 31.57 -16.98
N LYS A 148 -1.40 32.78 -16.59
CA LYS A 148 -1.48 33.25 -15.20
C LYS A 148 -2.91 33.51 -14.73
N ASP A 149 -3.81 33.85 -15.62
CA ASP A 149 -5.24 34.07 -15.34
C ASP A 149 -5.98 32.78 -14.95
N HIS A 150 -5.42 31.61 -15.25
CA HIS A 150 -5.92 30.32 -14.77
C HIS A 150 -5.31 29.86 -13.44
N LEU A 151 -4.29 30.54 -12.92
CA LEU A 151 -3.65 30.21 -11.65
C LEU A 151 -4.42 30.82 -10.47
N THR A 152 -5.68 30.39 -10.34
CA THR A 152 -6.66 30.92 -9.39
C THR A 152 -7.61 29.84 -8.89
N HIS A 153 -8.28 30.09 -7.76
CA HIS A 153 -9.39 29.31 -7.23
C HIS A 153 -10.74 29.61 -7.91
N ASP A 154 -10.80 30.58 -8.84
CA ASP A 154 -12.04 30.93 -9.55
C ASP A 154 -12.54 29.82 -10.48
N THR A 155 -13.60 29.14 -10.07
CA THR A 155 -14.25 28.07 -10.84
C THR A 155 -15.48 28.54 -11.62
N ARG A 156 -15.78 29.85 -11.65
CA ARG A 156 -16.91 30.40 -12.41
C ARG A 156 -16.68 30.20 -13.91
N GLY A 157 -17.76 29.92 -14.63
CA GLY A 157 -17.73 29.70 -16.08
C GLY A 157 -17.09 28.39 -16.53
N LEU A 158 -16.68 27.52 -15.61
CA LEU A 158 -16.18 26.18 -15.95
C LEU A 158 -17.34 25.24 -16.31
N THR A 159 -17.08 24.38 -17.30
CA THR A 159 -17.96 23.29 -17.69
C THR A 159 -17.98 22.19 -16.62
N GLN A 160 -19.00 21.33 -16.65
CA GLN A 160 -19.06 20.18 -15.75
C GLN A 160 -17.86 19.23 -15.91
N GLY A 161 -17.33 19.10 -17.14
CA GLY A 161 -16.14 18.29 -17.41
C GLY A 161 -14.88 18.86 -16.76
N GLU A 162 -14.71 20.18 -16.78
CA GLU A 162 -13.59 20.86 -16.13
C GLU A 162 -13.70 20.77 -14.61
N LEU A 163 -14.89 20.99 -14.05
CA LEU A 163 -15.13 20.80 -12.60
C LEU A 163 -14.85 19.35 -12.16
N ALA A 164 -15.24 18.36 -12.96
CA ALA A 164 -14.88 16.97 -12.70
C ALA A 164 -13.36 16.74 -12.80
N GLY A 165 -12.68 17.45 -13.72
CA GLY A 165 -11.23 17.48 -13.82
C GLY A 165 -10.57 17.98 -12.54
N ILE A 166 -11.06 19.08 -11.96
CA ILE A 166 -10.59 19.61 -10.67
C ILE A 166 -10.70 18.54 -9.59
N LYS A 167 -11.87 17.92 -9.45
CA LYS A 167 -12.10 16.84 -8.47
C LYS A 167 -11.18 15.64 -8.69
N GLY A 168 -10.90 15.30 -9.95
CA GLY A 168 -9.95 14.24 -10.31
C GLY A 168 -8.54 14.56 -9.82
N TRP A 169 -8.08 15.80 -10.02
CA TRP A 169 -6.78 16.27 -9.53
C TRP A 169 -6.73 16.37 -8.00
N HIS A 170 -7.79 16.88 -7.36
CA HIS A 170 -7.90 16.91 -5.90
C HIS A 170 -7.77 15.50 -5.32
N SER A 171 -8.52 14.54 -5.86
CA SER A 171 -8.42 13.12 -5.48
C SER A 171 -7.04 12.51 -5.74
N PHE A 172 -6.38 12.90 -6.84
CA PHE A 172 -5.01 12.49 -7.11
C PHE A 172 -4.05 12.93 -5.99
N PHE A 173 -4.10 14.20 -5.57
CA PHE A 173 -3.24 14.71 -4.51
C PHE A 173 -3.56 14.10 -3.15
N ASP A 174 -4.84 13.94 -2.81
CA ASP A 174 -5.29 13.33 -1.55
C ASP A 174 -4.85 11.87 -1.41
N ASN A 175 -4.83 11.13 -2.51
CA ASN A 175 -4.43 9.73 -2.54
C ASN A 175 -2.97 9.51 -2.98
N HIS A 176 -2.21 10.58 -3.20
CA HIS A 176 -0.83 10.46 -3.64
C HIS A 176 0.05 9.90 -2.52
N GLN A 177 1.12 9.21 -2.88
CA GLN A 177 1.93 8.49 -1.89
C GLN A 177 3.03 9.32 -1.28
N ARG A 178 3.45 10.32 -2.05
CA ARG A 178 4.53 11.23 -1.72
C ARG A 178 4.06 12.65 -1.48
N TYR A 179 2.79 12.95 -1.79
CA TYR A 179 2.22 14.27 -1.52
C TYR A 179 1.29 14.14 -0.32
N VAL A 180 1.37 15.12 0.58
CA VAL A 180 0.71 15.03 1.88
C VAL A 180 -0.12 16.28 2.06
N LYS A 181 -1.39 16.11 2.44
CA LYS A 181 -2.22 17.23 2.87
C LYS A 181 -1.67 17.82 4.17
N VAL A 182 -1.26 19.08 4.13
CA VAL A 182 -0.69 19.81 5.27
C VAL A 182 -1.66 20.83 5.85
N GLY A 183 -2.77 21.12 5.17
CA GLY A 183 -3.68 22.14 5.63
C GLY A 183 -4.72 22.57 4.60
N THR A 184 -5.25 23.76 4.83
CA THR A 184 -6.20 24.45 3.95
C THR A 184 -5.76 25.90 3.78
N VAL A 185 -6.11 26.51 2.65
CA VAL A 185 -5.87 27.94 2.41
C VAL A 185 -7.17 28.70 2.53
N GLU A 186 -7.14 29.83 3.24
CA GLU A 186 -8.22 30.79 3.27
C GLU A 186 -8.26 31.54 1.94
N LEU A 187 -9.33 31.29 1.19
CA LEU A 187 -9.55 31.85 -0.14
C LEU A 187 -10.31 33.16 -0.03
N ASP A 188 -9.77 34.22 -0.62
CA ASP A 188 -10.44 35.52 -0.62
C ASP A 188 -11.74 35.41 -1.43
N PRO A 189 -12.81 36.09 -0.98
CA PRO A 189 -14.05 36.14 -1.74
C PRO A 189 -13.81 36.70 -3.14
N ILE A 190 -14.31 35.99 -4.14
CA ILE A 190 -14.23 36.45 -5.53
C ILE A 190 -15.38 37.44 -5.77
N ASP A 191 -15.04 38.64 -6.24
CA ASP A 191 -16.04 39.63 -6.62
C ASP A 191 -16.92 39.10 -7.77
N PRO A 192 -18.25 38.98 -7.58
CA PRO A 192 -19.17 38.55 -8.63
C PRO A 192 -19.11 39.42 -9.89
N ALA A 193 -18.74 40.69 -9.77
CA ALA A 193 -18.61 41.62 -10.89
C ALA A 193 -17.25 41.53 -11.60
N ALA A 194 -16.25 40.87 -11.00
CA ALA A 194 -14.96 40.69 -11.64
C ALA A 194 -15.09 39.83 -12.90
N PRO A 195 -14.38 40.18 -13.99
CA PRO A 195 -14.44 39.44 -15.25
C PRO A 195 -14.02 37.98 -15.02
N ILE A 196 -14.81 37.06 -15.57
CA ILE A 196 -14.49 35.62 -15.54
C ILE A 196 -13.22 35.41 -16.38
N PRO A 197 -12.24 34.62 -15.90
CA PRO A 197 -11.06 34.33 -16.70
C PRO A 197 -11.47 33.67 -18.02
N PRO A 198 -10.90 34.11 -19.15
CA PRO A 198 -11.28 33.60 -20.47
C PRO A 198 -11.03 32.09 -20.57
N PRO A 199 -11.70 31.39 -21.51
CA PRO A 199 -11.37 30.01 -21.82
C PRO A 199 -9.91 29.84 -22.26
N CYS A 200 -9.32 28.69 -21.97
CA CYS A 200 -7.95 28.40 -22.37
C CYS A 200 -7.90 27.74 -23.76
N ASP A 201 -8.27 28.50 -24.79
CA ASP A 201 -8.35 28.01 -26.17
C ASP A 201 -6.97 27.76 -26.82
N ASP A 202 -5.93 28.40 -26.26
CA ASP A 202 -4.53 28.29 -26.71
C ASP A 202 -3.73 27.20 -25.97
N ALA A 203 -4.34 26.48 -25.00
CA ALA A 203 -3.65 25.39 -24.32
C ALA A 203 -3.41 24.23 -25.29
N ALA A 204 -2.16 23.77 -25.36
CA ALA A 204 -1.79 22.62 -26.16
C ALA A 204 -2.77 21.45 -25.90
N PRO A 205 -3.42 20.90 -26.93
CA PRO A 205 -4.43 19.86 -26.75
C PRO A 205 -3.82 18.61 -26.12
N LYS A 206 -4.60 17.91 -25.27
CA LYS A 206 -4.21 16.61 -24.68
C LYS A 206 -3.64 15.71 -25.79
N PRO A 207 -2.45 15.09 -25.63
CA PRO A 207 -2.05 14.03 -26.53
C PRO A 207 -3.14 12.95 -26.46
N ARG A 208 -3.81 12.72 -27.58
CA ARG A 208 -4.80 11.63 -27.68
C ARG A 208 -4.07 10.34 -27.35
N ALA A 209 -4.51 9.66 -26.29
CA ALA A 209 -4.08 8.31 -26.02
C ALA A 209 -4.40 7.47 -27.27
N LYS A 210 -3.35 6.88 -27.87
CA LYS A 210 -3.49 5.90 -28.95
C LYS A 210 -3.88 4.56 -28.37
#